data_AF-A0A1W6KNG0-F1
#
_entry.id   AF-A0A1W6KNG0-F1
#
_cell.length_a   1.000
_cell.length_b   1.000
_cell.length_c   1.000
_cell.angle_alpha   90.00
_cell.angle_beta   90.00
_cell.angle_gamma   90.00
#
_symmetry.space_group_name_H-M   'P 1'
#
loop_
_entity.id
_entity.type
_entity.pdbx_description
1 polymer ?
#
loop_
_entity_poly.entity_id
_entity_poly.type
_entity_poly.pdbx_seq_one_letter_code
_entity_poly.pdbx_strand_id
1 'polypeptide(L)'
;MRSYRAAALVAASVFMVLSASAASACSCGRSSAKEKFAEADLIVKGRMKLVTFGVELPDSPSDREPLRVTRGDFEVDKVVKGTFKGKTLSVYTGAGMGDCGRLSEFLTSAFYYRDKKFGVFEFGLSKHEFAGQTFYSTSICEYAKGPKDGQE
;
A
#
# COMPACT_ATOMS: atom_id res chain seq x y z
N MET A 1 -31.48 -39.25 21.13
CA MET A 1 -30.15 -38.67 21.46
C MET A 1 -29.27 -38.30 20.26
N ARG A 2 -29.32 -38.98 19.09
CA ARG A 2 -28.51 -38.60 17.90
C ARG A 2 -28.93 -37.28 17.23
N SER A 3 -30.23 -36.96 17.21
CA SER A 3 -30.76 -35.75 16.53
C SER A 3 -30.32 -34.43 17.18
N TYR A 4 -30.30 -34.35 18.52
CA TYR A 4 -29.87 -33.16 19.26
C TYR A 4 -28.37 -32.85 19.09
N ARG A 5 -27.53 -33.89 18.92
CA ARG A 5 -26.09 -33.70 18.65
C ARG A 5 -25.84 -33.14 17.24
N ALA A 6 -26.62 -33.57 16.26
CA ALA A 6 -26.55 -33.02 14.90
C ALA A 6 -27.01 -31.55 14.87
N ALA A 7 -28.12 -31.22 15.55
CA ALA A 7 -28.60 -29.85 15.66
C ALA A 7 -27.59 -28.92 16.37
N ALA A 8 -26.95 -29.40 17.44
CA ALA A 8 -25.91 -28.64 18.15
C ALA A 8 -24.66 -28.38 17.29
N LEU A 9 -24.24 -29.35 16.48
CA LEU A 9 -23.09 -29.20 15.58
C LEU A 9 -23.38 -28.22 14.43
N VAL A 10 -24.62 -28.23 13.90
CA VAL A 10 -25.07 -27.27 12.89
C VAL A 10 -25.18 -25.87 13.49
N ALA A 11 -25.74 -25.74 14.71
CA ALA A 11 -25.83 -24.45 15.38
C ALA A 11 -24.45 -23.86 15.70
N ALA A 12 -23.49 -24.68 16.14
CA ALA A 12 -22.13 -24.25 16.44
C ALA A 12 -21.35 -23.80 15.19
N SER A 13 -21.55 -24.47 14.04
CA SER A 13 -20.92 -24.07 12.77
C SER A 13 -21.53 -22.77 12.23
N VAL A 14 -22.84 -22.56 12.37
CA VAL A 14 -23.48 -21.27 12.03
C VAL A 14 -23.00 -20.14 12.94
N PHE A 15 -22.81 -20.38 14.24
CA PHE A 15 -22.28 -19.39 15.18
C PHE A 15 -20.83 -18.98 14.88
N MET A 16 -19.99 -19.92 14.40
CA MET A 16 -18.63 -19.61 13.95
C MET A 16 -18.61 -18.72 12.68
N VAL A 17 -19.53 -18.95 11.74
CA VAL A 17 -19.63 -18.11 10.53
C VAL A 17 -20.10 -16.69 10.86
N LEU A 18 -21.01 -16.54 11.83
CA LEU A 18 -21.54 -15.24 12.27
C LEU A 18 -20.56 -14.44 13.15
N SER A 19 -19.52 -15.09 13.68
CA SER A 19 -18.45 -14.45 14.47
C SER A 19 -17.19 -14.15 13.65
N ALA A 20 -17.24 -14.31 12.33
CA ALA A 20 -16.26 -13.73 11.41
C ALA A 20 -16.44 -12.19 11.42
N SER A 21 -15.93 -11.56 12.47
CA SER A 21 -15.81 -10.12 12.59
C SER A 21 -15.16 -9.58 11.32
N ALA A 22 -15.83 -8.61 10.70
CA ALA A 22 -15.44 -7.87 9.50
C ALA A 22 -13.98 -8.10 9.08
N ALA A 23 -13.74 -9.09 8.22
CA ALA A 23 -12.51 -9.13 7.45
C ALA A 23 -12.52 -7.87 6.58
N SER A 24 -11.79 -6.84 7.00
CA SER A 24 -11.57 -5.63 6.21
C SER A 24 -10.65 -6.01 5.04
N ALA A 25 -11.25 -6.61 4.02
CA ALA A 25 -10.58 -6.75 2.74
C ALA A 25 -10.64 -5.40 2.04
N CYS A 26 -9.48 -4.91 1.62
CA CYS A 26 -9.44 -3.72 0.78
C CYS A 26 -10.05 -4.03 -0.58
N SER A 27 -11.29 -3.56 -0.79
CA SER A 27 -11.92 -3.55 -2.09
C SER A 27 -11.63 -2.23 -2.78
N CYS A 28 -10.71 -2.24 -3.74
CA CYS A 28 -10.56 -1.09 -4.61
C CYS A 28 -11.78 -0.96 -5.52
N GLY A 29 -12.27 0.26 -5.71
CA GLY A 29 -13.29 0.54 -6.71
C GLY A 29 -12.86 0.07 -8.10
N ARG A 30 -13.84 -0.13 -8.99
CA ARG A 30 -13.56 -0.40 -10.40
C ARG A 30 -13.01 0.88 -11.04
N SER A 31 -11.70 0.93 -11.22
CA SER A 31 -11.00 1.97 -11.98
C SER A 31 -9.96 1.34 -12.89
N SER A 32 -9.91 1.80 -14.13
CA SER A 32 -8.90 1.42 -15.12
C SER A 32 -7.52 1.97 -14.74
N ALA A 33 -6.45 1.37 -15.30
CA ALA A 33 -5.09 1.88 -15.10
C ALA A 33 -4.93 3.33 -15.57
N LYS A 34 -5.65 3.73 -16.62
CA LYS A 34 -5.64 5.09 -17.16
C LYS A 34 -6.27 6.09 -16.19
N GLU A 35 -7.37 5.73 -15.54
CA GLU A 35 -8.03 6.56 -14.51
C GLU A 35 -7.11 6.71 -13.30
N LYS A 36 -6.56 5.61 -12.79
CA LYS A 36 -5.61 5.66 -11.66
C LYS A 36 -4.36 6.49 -11.97
N PHE A 37 -3.85 6.41 -13.20
CA PHE A 37 -2.75 7.26 -13.67
C PHE A 37 -3.17 8.75 -13.68
N ALA A 38 -4.40 9.05 -14.10
CA ALA A 38 -4.95 10.41 -14.12
C ALA A 38 -5.22 10.98 -12.72
N GLU A 39 -5.55 10.15 -11.74
CA GLU A 39 -5.82 10.53 -10.35
C GLU A 39 -4.55 10.82 -9.53
N ALA A 40 -3.42 10.17 -9.83
CA ALA A 40 -2.18 10.33 -9.06
C ALA A 40 -1.59 11.76 -9.15
N ASP A 41 -1.22 12.37 -8.02
CA ASP A 41 -0.60 13.72 -8.02
C ASP A 41 0.83 13.70 -8.58
N LEU A 42 1.56 12.62 -8.30
CA LEU A 42 2.94 12.40 -8.72
C LEU A 42 3.09 10.94 -9.16
N ILE A 43 3.77 10.70 -10.27
CA ILE A 43 4.16 9.34 -10.69
C ILE A 43 5.67 9.32 -10.84
N VAL A 44 6.33 8.44 -10.09
CA VAL A 44 7.78 8.27 -10.09
C VAL A 44 8.15 6.84 -10.44
N LYS A 45 9.21 6.71 -11.23
CA LYS A 45 9.86 5.44 -11.55
C LYS A 45 11.22 5.39 -10.89
N GLY A 46 11.56 4.25 -10.29
CA GLY A 46 12.77 4.15 -9.49
C GLY A 46 12.85 2.84 -8.72
N ARG A 47 13.63 2.86 -7.64
CA ARG A 47 13.94 1.68 -6.82
C ARG A 47 13.90 2.02 -5.34
N MET A 48 13.42 1.08 -4.52
CA MET A 48 13.39 1.23 -3.09
C MET A 48 14.74 0.90 -2.48
N LYS A 49 15.35 1.85 -1.76
CA LYS A 49 16.65 1.64 -1.11
C LYS A 49 16.49 1.02 0.27
N LEU A 50 15.50 1.48 1.02
CA LEU A 50 15.23 1.07 2.39
C LEU A 50 13.72 1.03 2.63
N VAL A 51 13.28 0.06 3.41
CA VAL A 51 11.90 -0.03 3.92
C VAL A 51 11.97 -0.03 5.44
N THR A 52 11.27 0.91 6.07
CA THR A 52 11.16 1.03 7.53
C THR A 52 9.71 0.81 7.92
N PHE A 53 9.49 -0.11 8.84
CA PHE A 53 8.16 -0.41 9.39
C PHE A 53 7.89 0.34 10.67
N GLY A 54 6.60 0.63 10.91
CA GLY A 54 6.14 1.13 12.19
C GLY A 54 6.49 2.60 12.43
N VAL A 55 6.75 3.37 11.37
CA VAL A 55 7.00 4.81 11.51
C VAL A 55 5.69 5.54 11.74
N GLU A 56 5.72 6.56 12.58
CA GLU A 56 4.55 7.41 12.80
C GLU A 56 4.29 8.25 11.55
N LEU A 57 3.05 8.25 11.08
CA LEU A 57 2.65 9.12 9.98
C LEU A 57 2.77 10.58 10.45
N PRO A 58 3.34 11.49 9.64
CA PRO A 58 3.53 12.90 10.04
C PRO A 58 2.25 13.62 10.50
N ASP A 59 1.08 13.17 10.05
CA ASP A 59 -0.26 13.71 10.33
C ASP A 59 -1.00 12.94 11.46
N SER A 60 -0.27 12.29 12.36
CA SER A 60 -0.91 11.57 13.47
C SER A 60 -1.45 12.57 14.51
N PRO A 61 -2.77 12.58 14.82
CA PRO A 61 -3.32 13.46 15.85
C PRO A 61 -2.72 13.13 17.23
N SER A 62 -2.37 14.15 18.03
CA SER A 62 -1.79 13.97 19.37
C SER A 62 -2.68 13.20 20.34
N ASP A 63 -3.99 13.22 20.11
CA ASP A 63 -5.01 12.74 21.05
C ASP A 63 -5.43 11.29 20.75
N ARG A 64 -4.80 10.65 19.76
CA ARG A 64 -5.03 9.25 19.39
C ARG A 64 -3.70 8.53 19.29
N GLU A 65 -3.75 7.20 19.37
CA GLU A 65 -2.56 6.40 19.11
C GLU A 65 -2.04 6.69 17.70
N PRO A 66 -0.75 7.03 17.54
CA PRO A 66 -0.23 7.49 16.27
C PRO A 66 -0.33 6.41 15.20
N LEU A 67 -0.80 6.79 14.02
CA LEU A 67 -0.96 5.84 12.93
C LEU A 67 0.42 5.41 12.45
N ARG A 68 0.73 4.13 12.67
CA ARG A 68 1.99 3.53 12.24
C ARG A 68 1.87 2.98 10.84
N VAL A 69 2.78 3.40 9.97
CA VAL A 69 2.82 3.04 8.55
C VAL A 69 4.19 2.51 8.17
N THR A 70 4.29 1.99 6.95
CA THR A 70 5.55 1.63 6.30
C THR A 70 6.07 2.83 5.52
N ARG A 71 7.36 3.17 5.67
CA ARG A 71 8.04 4.17 4.84
C ARG A 71 9.08 3.50 3.96
N GLY A 72 9.04 3.82 2.69
CA GLY A 72 10.05 3.46 1.70
C GLY A 72 10.89 4.67 1.32
N ASP A 73 12.21 4.55 1.42
CA ASP A 73 13.13 5.55 0.88
C ASP A 73 13.42 5.19 -0.58
N PHE A 74 12.73 5.88 -1.47
CA PHE A 74 12.69 5.59 -2.90
C PHE A 74 13.68 6.46 -3.67
N GLU A 75 14.60 5.83 -4.39
CA GLU A 75 15.51 6.52 -5.31
C GLU A 75 14.79 6.72 -6.66
N VAL A 76 14.58 7.99 -7.01
CA VAL A 76 13.84 8.39 -8.21
C VAL A 76 14.78 8.38 -9.40
N ASP A 77 14.54 7.47 -10.35
CA ASP A 77 15.23 7.42 -11.63
C ASP A 77 14.55 8.37 -12.65
N LYS A 78 13.22 8.47 -12.62
CA LYS A 78 12.43 9.32 -13.53
C LYS A 78 11.12 9.79 -12.89
N VAL A 79 10.75 11.05 -13.11
CA VAL A 79 9.39 11.56 -12.88
C VAL A 79 8.57 11.37 -14.15
N VAL A 80 7.47 10.62 -14.06
CA VAL A 80 6.58 10.27 -15.19
C VAL A 80 5.40 11.25 -15.27
N LYS A 81 4.87 11.68 -14.12
CA LYS A 81 3.80 12.68 -14.00
C LYS A 81 4.07 13.55 -12.78
N GLY A 82 3.71 14.83 -12.84
CA GLY A 82 3.88 15.79 -11.75
C GLY A 82 5.26 16.44 -11.75
N THR A 83 5.61 17.15 -10.68
CA THR A 83 6.91 17.82 -10.53
C THR A 83 7.57 17.40 -9.22
N PHE A 84 8.79 16.87 -9.32
CA PHE A 84 9.64 16.55 -8.18
C PHE A 84 11.11 16.80 -8.56
N LYS A 85 11.86 17.49 -7.71
CA LYS A 85 13.26 17.88 -7.98
C LYS A 85 14.30 17.06 -7.21
N GLY A 86 13.86 16.21 -6.27
CA GLY A 86 14.74 15.38 -5.47
C GLY A 86 15.23 14.12 -6.19
N LYS A 87 16.31 13.52 -5.68
CA LYS A 87 16.78 12.19 -6.11
C LYS A 87 16.23 11.06 -5.23
N THR A 88 15.80 11.38 -4.03
CA THR A 88 15.25 10.45 -3.04
C THR A 88 13.94 11.00 -2.52
N LEU A 89 12.94 10.13 -2.42
CA LEU A 89 11.59 10.45 -1.98
C LEU A 89 11.17 9.45 -0.90
N SER A 90 10.72 9.94 0.26
CA SER A 90 10.06 9.07 1.23
C SER A 90 8.61 8.86 0.80
N VAL A 91 8.25 7.60 0.57
CA VAL A 91 6.89 7.18 0.19
C VAL A 91 6.30 6.37 1.35
N TYR A 92 5.09 6.70 1.75
CA TYR A 92 4.40 6.03 2.86
C TYR A 92 3.33 5.07 2.34
N THR A 93 3.17 3.93 2.99
CA THR A 93 2.12 2.96 2.66
C THR A 93 1.72 2.14 3.89
N GLY A 94 0.55 1.52 3.88
CA GLY A 94 0.16 0.57 4.91
C GLY A 94 1.02 -0.71 4.91
N ALA A 95 0.79 -1.61 5.86
CA ALA A 95 1.40 -2.93 5.94
C ALA A 95 0.73 -3.99 5.04
N GLY A 96 -0.44 -3.71 4.46
CA GLY A 96 -1.23 -4.65 3.67
C GLY A 96 -2.08 -5.62 4.49
N MET A 97 -2.08 -5.49 5.82
CA MET A 97 -2.85 -6.33 6.75
C MET A 97 -4.25 -5.76 7.04
N GLY A 98 -4.96 -5.35 5.97
CA GLY A 98 -6.29 -4.72 6.06
C GLY A 98 -6.30 -3.19 5.99
N ASP A 99 -5.12 -2.56 5.83
CA ASP A 99 -4.94 -1.10 5.70
C ASP A 99 -4.61 -0.65 4.26
N CYS A 100 -4.81 -1.55 3.29
CA CYS A 100 -4.63 -1.32 1.85
C CYS A 100 -3.19 -0.94 1.46
N GLY A 101 -2.24 -1.28 2.31
CA GLY A 101 -0.83 -1.07 2.09
C GLY A 101 -0.23 -1.90 0.98
N ARG A 102 0.79 -1.33 0.35
CA ARG A 102 1.51 -1.89 -0.81
C ARG A 102 2.88 -2.44 -0.39
N LEU A 103 2.90 -3.11 0.76
CA LEU A 103 4.12 -3.52 1.43
C LEU A 103 4.93 -4.54 0.61
N SER A 104 4.25 -5.49 -0.04
CA SER A 104 4.89 -6.51 -0.87
C SER A 104 5.77 -5.91 -1.95
N GLU A 105 5.31 -4.86 -2.62
CA GLU A 105 6.04 -4.16 -3.69
C GLU A 105 7.21 -3.37 -3.13
N PHE A 106 7.05 -2.74 -1.96
CA PHE A 106 8.14 -2.05 -1.26
C PHE A 106 9.27 -3.02 -0.92
N LEU A 107 8.94 -4.15 -0.30
CA LEU A 107 9.91 -5.20 0.04
C LEU A 107 10.53 -5.83 -1.20
N THR A 108 9.74 -6.09 -2.24
CA THR A 108 10.26 -6.65 -3.50
C THR A 108 11.26 -5.70 -4.15
N SER A 109 10.91 -4.41 -4.27
CA SER A 109 11.80 -3.40 -4.84
C SER A 109 13.10 -3.27 -4.04
N ALA A 110 13.02 -3.31 -2.70
CA ALA A 110 14.18 -3.23 -1.83
C ALA A 110 15.06 -4.49 -1.89
N PHE A 111 14.44 -5.67 -1.89
CA PHE A 111 15.14 -6.95 -2.03
C PHE A 111 15.92 -7.02 -3.35
N TYR A 112 15.31 -6.56 -4.45
CA TYR A 112 15.92 -6.52 -5.77
C TYR A 112 16.58 -5.16 -6.09
N TYR A 113 16.95 -4.34 -5.11
CA TYR A 113 17.44 -2.97 -5.33
C TYR A 113 18.61 -2.87 -6.33
N ARG A 114 19.52 -3.86 -6.33
CA ARG A 114 20.67 -3.93 -7.24
C ARG A 114 20.32 -4.44 -8.65
N ASP A 115 19.16 -5.07 -8.80
CA ASP A 115 18.70 -5.61 -10.07
C ASP A 115 17.96 -4.54 -10.89
N LYS A 116 18.45 -4.27 -12.10
CA LYS A 116 17.91 -3.21 -12.97
C LYS A 116 16.58 -3.57 -13.63
N LYS A 117 16.13 -4.82 -13.52
CA LYS A 117 14.85 -5.30 -14.06
C LYS A 117 13.85 -5.49 -12.92
N PHE A 118 14.19 -6.29 -11.91
CA PHE A 118 13.27 -6.71 -10.86
C PHE A 118 13.13 -5.72 -9.69
N GLY A 119 14.08 -4.80 -9.53
CA GLY A 119 13.99 -3.76 -8.50
C GLY A 119 13.16 -2.55 -8.89
N VAL A 120 12.88 -2.37 -10.19
CA VAL A 120 12.32 -1.12 -10.74
C VAL A 120 10.80 -1.13 -10.70
N PHE A 121 10.24 -0.12 -10.04
CA PHE A 121 8.80 0.10 -9.94
C PHE A 121 8.45 1.52 -10.39
N GLU A 122 7.24 1.68 -10.90
CA GLU A 122 6.58 2.96 -11.11
C GLU A 122 5.42 3.06 -10.12
N PHE A 123 5.40 4.08 -9.27
CA PHE A 123 4.34 4.30 -8.29
C PHE A 123 3.63 5.62 -8.57
N GLY A 124 2.30 5.56 -8.64
CA GLY A 124 1.45 6.72 -8.51
C GLY A 124 1.24 7.03 -7.03
N LEU A 125 1.39 8.31 -6.69
CA LEU A 125 1.46 8.79 -5.33
C LEU A 125 0.41 9.88 -5.11
N SER A 126 -0.27 9.80 -3.97
CA SER A 126 -1.10 10.88 -3.45
C SER A 126 -0.26 11.85 -2.63
N LYS A 127 -0.43 13.14 -2.90
CA LYS A 127 0.26 14.23 -2.19
C LYS A 127 -0.58 14.66 -0.99
N HIS A 128 0.04 14.73 0.17
CA HIS A 128 -0.56 15.23 1.39
C HIS A 128 0.27 16.40 1.94
N GLU A 129 -0.40 17.38 2.54
CA GLU A 129 0.24 18.52 3.19
C GLU A 129 -0.22 18.57 4.65
N PHE A 130 0.72 18.51 5.57
CA PHE A 130 0.46 18.61 7.01
C PHE A 130 1.53 19.46 7.69
N ALA A 131 1.11 20.40 8.54
CA ALA A 131 2.01 21.32 9.25
C ALA A 131 3.08 22.00 8.34
N GLY A 132 2.72 22.30 7.09
CA GLY A 132 3.63 22.90 6.10
C GLY A 132 4.64 21.92 5.47
N GLN A 133 4.56 20.63 5.79
CA GLN A 133 5.36 19.57 5.19
C GLN A 133 4.53 18.78 4.18
N THR A 134 5.12 18.53 3.01
CA THR A 134 4.54 17.63 2.02
C THR A 134 5.04 16.21 2.25
N PHE A 135 4.13 15.24 2.29
CA PHE A 135 4.47 13.82 2.23
C PHE A 135 3.66 13.12 1.13
N TYR A 136 4.17 11.98 0.68
CA TYR A 136 3.58 11.21 -0.41
C TYR A 136 3.22 9.83 0.07
N SER A 137 2.00 9.38 -0.22
CA SER A 137 1.55 8.04 0.15
C SER A 137 1.18 7.24 -1.09
N THR A 138 1.14 5.92 -0.91
CA THR A 138 0.50 5.03 -1.88
C THR A 138 -0.20 3.84 -1.25
N SER A 139 -1.23 3.35 -1.91
CA SER A 139 -2.04 2.18 -1.54
C SER A 139 -2.19 1.22 -2.72
N ILE A 140 -2.64 -0.02 -2.48
CA ILE A 140 -2.91 -1.01 -3.55
C ILE A 140 -3.96 -0.55 -4.57
N CYS A 141 -4.78 0.45 -4.22
CA CYS A 141 -5.84 0.95 -5.09
C CYS A 141 -5.36 1.96 -6.12
N GLU A 142 -4.19 2.54 -5.92
CA GLU A 142 -3.60 3.53 -6.82
C GLU A 142 -2.87 2.89 -8.02
N TYR A 143 -2.37 3.75 -8.89
CA TYR A 143 -1.53 3.35 -10.01
C TYR A 143 -0.21 2.78 -9.51
N ALA A 144 0.17 1.62 -10.03
CA ALA A 144 1.53 1.12 -9.95
C ALA A 144 1.84 0.26 -11.16
N LYS A 145 3.12 0.19 -11.52
CA LYS A 145 3.65 -0.69 -12.54
C LYS A 145 4.90 -1.38 -12.01
N GLY A 146 4.85 -2.70 -11.90
CA GLY A 146 5.97 -3.52 -11.48
C GLY A 146 6.82 -4.03 -12.65
N PRO A 147 7.91 -4.76 -12.34
CA PRO A 147 8.82 -5.37 -13.31
C PRO A 147 8.17 -6.31 -14.34
N LYS A 148 7.03 -6.90 -13.99
CA LYS A 148 6.33 -7.89 -14.82
C LYS A 148 5.34 -7.23 -15.78
N ASP A 149 4.93 -5.99 -15.53
CA ASP A 149 3.89 -5.29 -16.29
C ASP A 149 4.45 -4.57 -17.52
N GLY A 150 5.77 -4.64 -17.75
CA GLY A 150 6.48 -4.06 -18.89
C GLY A 150 6.93 -5.08 -19.93
N GLN A 151 6.39 -6.31 -19.90
CA GLN A 151 6.72 -7.41 -20.83
C GLN A 151 5.64 -7.66 -21.89
N GLU A 152 4.71 -6.72 -22.09
CA GLU A 152 3.83 -6.68 -23.27
C GLU A 152 4.45 -5.85 -24.40
#